data_AF-A0A7X6JBU2-F1
#
_entry.id   AF-A0A7X6JBU2-F1
#
_cell.length_a   1.000
_cell.length_b   1.000
_cell.length_c   1.000
_cell.angle_alpha   90.00
_cell.angle_beta   90.00
_cell.angle_gamma   90.00
#
_symmetry.space_group_name_H-M   'P 1'
#
loop_
_entity.id
_entity.type
_entity.pdbx_description
1 polymer ?
#
loop_
_entity_poly.entity_id
_entity_poly.type
_entity_poly.pdbx_seq_one_letter_code
_entity_poly.pdbx_strand_id
1 'polypeptide(L)'
;MAKRRRRVSDFEANFVFGPPGSGKTSLARRISEVLNRKAQIIAVGGSNDSAGLASIARGWNGTRPCSPVTFMADNLIADPVLIADEIEKGSVASNNGSVVGTLLGMIGTPDSFLIPV
;
A
#
# COMPACT_ATOMS: atom_id res chain seq x y z
N MET A 1 28.34 -18.48 13.59
CA MET A 1 26.90 -18.65 13.27
C MET A 1 26.19 -17.32 13.45
N ALA A 2 25.86 -16.63 12.36
CA ALA A 2 25.18 -15.34 12.43
C ALA A 2 23.71 -15.55 12.83
N LYS A 3 23.34 -15.09 14.01
CA LYS A 3 21.93 -15.04 14.46
C LYS A 3 21.21 -14.10 13.51
N ARG A 4 20.45 -14.67 12.55
CA ARG A 4 19.61 -13.94 11.59
C ARG A 4 18.61 -13.13 12.43
N ARG A 5 18.99 -11.89 12.75
CA ARG A 5 18.17 -10.91 13.45
C ARG A 5 16.92 -10.81 12.59
N ARG A 6 15.78 -11.32 13.05
CA ARG A 6 14.50 -11.14 12.35
C ARG A 6 14.34 -9.64 12.23
N ARG A 7 14.64 -9.08 11.05
CA ARG A 7 14.35 -7.68 10.78
C ARG A 7 12.85 -7.53 10.95
N VAL A 8 12.45 -6.46 11.61
CA VAL A 8 11.07 -5.99 11.57
C VAL A 8 10.70 -6.00 10.09
N SER A 9 9.69 -6.80 9.76
CA SER A 9 9.21 -7.15 8.41
C SER A 9 9.65 -6.17 7.32
N ASP A 10 10.52 -6.63 6.42
CA ASP A 10 10.78 -5.90 5.17
C ASP A 10 9.40 -5.73 4.49
N PHE A 11 9.01 -4.49 4.17
CA PHE A 11 7.74 -4.22 3.48
C PHE A 11 7.84 -4.80 2.07
N GLU A 12 7.25 -5.98 1.85
CA GLU A 12 7.35 -6.69 0.59
C GLU A 12 6.24 -6.23 -0.34
N ALA A 13 6.62 -5.50 -1.40
CA ALA A 13 5.70 -5.01 -2.41
C ALA A 13 5.66 -5.97 -3.60
N ASN A 14 4.46 -6.48 -3.89
CA ASN A 14 4.19 -7.43 -4.95
C ASN A 14 3.25 -6.82 -5.99
N PHE A 15 3.55 -7.04 -7.26
CA PHE A 15 2.76 -6.52 -8.37
C PHE A 15 2.02 -7.64 -9.10
N VAL A 16 0.73 -7.41 -9.39
CA VAL A 16 -0.10 -8.34 -10.15
C VAL A 16 -0.59 -7.64 -11.42
N PHE A 17 -0.19 -8.15 -12.59
CA PHE A 17 -0.52 -7.58 -13.90
C PHE A 17 -1.44 -8.51 -14.71
N GLY A 18 -2.23 -7.94 -15.63
CA GLY A 18 -3.03 -8.71 -16.57
C GLY A 18 -4.17 -7.89 -17.20
N PRO A 19 -4.99 -8.47 -18.08
CA PRO A 19 -6.13 -7.79 -18.72
C PRO A 19 -7.23 -7.36 -17.74
N PRO A 20 -8.03 -6.32 -18.05
CA PRO A 20 -9.19 -5.97 -17.23
C PRO A 20 -10.15 -7.17 -17.11
N GLY A 21 -10.73 -7.36 -15.91
CA GLY A 21 -11.62 -8.50 -15.64
C GLY A 21 -10.91 -9.82 -15.29
N SER A 22 -9.58 -9.89 -15.29
CA SER A 22 -8.82 -11.12 -14.95
C SER A 22 -8.81 -11.49 -13.45
N GLY A 23 -9.60 -10.80 -12.62
CA GLY A 23 -9.73 -11.11 -11.19
C GLY A 23 -8.58 -10.68 -10.29
N LYS A 24 -7.70 -9.74 -10.70
CA LYS A 24 -6.53 -9.27 -9.91
C LYS A 24 -6.87 -8.84 -8.48
N THR A 25 -7.86 -7.94 -8.32
CA THR A 25 -8.29 -7.47 -6.99
C THR A 25 -8.87 -8.61 -6.17
N SER A 26 -9.55 -9.56 -6.82
CA SER A 26 -10.10 -10.75 -6.17
C SER A 26 -8.98 -11.68 -5.68
N LEU A 27 -7.95 -11.88 -6.48
CA LEU A 27 -6.75 -12.63 -6.11
C LEU A 27 -6.04 -11.98 -4.92
N ALA A 28 -5.83 -10.66 -4.94
CA ALA A 28 -5.19 -9.94 -3.84
C ALA A 28 -5.97 -10.09 -2.52
N ARG A 29 -7.31 -9.99 -2.56
CA ARG A 29 -8.17 -10.26 -1.41
C ARG A 29 -8.03 -11.71 -0.92
N ARG A 30 -8.08 -12.68 -1.83
CA ARG A 30 -7.94 -14.11 -1.52
C ARG A 30 -6.60 -14.42 -0.86
N ILE A 31 -5.52 -13.80 -1.33
CA ILE A 31 -4.19 -13.94 -0.72
C ILE A 31 -4.23 -13.42 0.73
N SER A 32 -4.83 -12.26 0.99
CA SER A 32 -4.94 -11.74 2.35
C SER A 32 -5.76 -12.63 3.28
N GLU A 33 -6.85 -13.23 2.77
CA GLU A 33 -7.67 -14.19 3.51
C GLU A 33 -6.87 -15.46 3.86
N VAL A 34 -6.12 -16.01 2.90
CA VAL A 34 -5.27 -17.20 3.11
C VAL A 34 -4.13 -16.90 4.10
N LEU A 35 -3.57 -15.69 4.07
CA LEU A 35 -2.57 -15.23 5.04
C LEU A 35 -3.19 -14.91 6.42
N ASN A 36 -4.51 -14.98 6.57
CA ASN A 36 -5.24 -14.58 7.76
C ASN A 36 -4.90 -13.15 8.21
N ARG A 37 -4.74 -12.24 7.25
CA ARG A 37 -4.41 -10.83 7.48
C ARG A 37 -5.53 -9.93 7.01
N LYS A 38 -5.81 -8.89 7.79
CA LYS A 38 -6.78 -7.87 7.39
C LYS A 38 -6.18 -7.04 6.25
N ALA A 39 -6.93 -6.90 5.18
CA ALA A 39 -6.54 -6.10 4.03
C ALA A 39 -7.31 -4.78 3.95
N GLN A 40 -6.60 -3.74 3.54
CA GLN A 40 -7.17 -2.46 3.16
C GLN A 40 -6.95 -2.23 1.67
N ILE A 41 -8.01 -1.83 0.98
CA ILE A 41 -7.95 -1.51 -0.46
C ILE A 41 -7.87 0.00 -0.61
N ILE A 42 -6.94 0.44 -1.45
CA ILE A 42 -6.67 1.84 -1.75
C ILE A 42 -6.75 1.98 -3.27
N ALA A 43 -7.79 2.66 -3.75
CA ALA A 43 -7.94 2.95 -5.16
C ALA A 43 -7.02 4.13 -5.52
N VAL A 44 -6.05 3.87 -6.40
CA VAL A 44 -5.08 4.87 -6.87
C VAL A 44 -5.65 5.66 -8.05
N GLY A 45 -6.49 5.04 -8.87
CA GLY A 45 -7.16 5.69 -9.99
C GLY A 45 -8.04 6.89 -9.56
N GLY A 46 -7.87 8.02 -10.24
CA GLY A 46 -8.70 9.22 -10.05
C GLY A 46 -8.46 10.02 -8.77
N SER A 47 -7.46 9.65 -7.96
CA SER A 47 -7.10 10.38 -6.75
C SER A 47 -6.02 11.45 -7.04
N ASN A 48 -6.36 12.71 -6.77
CA ASN A 48 -5.49 13.87 -7.02
C ASN A 48 -4.58 14.25 -5.83
N ASP A 49 -4.81 13.67 -4.65
CA ASP A 49 -4.13 14.01 -3.39
C ASP A 49 -3.84 12.72 -2.61
N SER A 50 -2.60 12.24 -2.70
CA SER A 50 -1.95 11.10 -2.00
C SER A 50 -2.78 9.83 -1.69
N ALA A 51 -4.00 9.67 -2.21
CA ALA A 51 -4.98 8.62 -1.90
C ALA A 51 -5.19 8.35 -0.39
N GLY A 52 -4.93 9.35 0.46
CA GLY A 52 -4.90 9.18 1.92
C GLY A 52 -3.70 8.39 2.46
N LEU A 53 -2.71 8.06 1.63
CA LEU A 53 -1.45 7.42 2.04
C LEU A 53 -0.52 8.38 2.79
N ALA A 54 -0.64 9.69 2.54
CA ALA A 54 0.06 10.72 3.30
C ALA A 54 -0.82 11.24 4.45
N SER A 55 -0.18 11.60 5.56
CA SER A 55 -0.85 12.28 6.68
C SER A 55 -0.98 13.77 6.42
N ILE A 56 -2.05 14.37 6.93
CA ILE A 56 -2.18 15.84 6.97
C ILE A 56 -1.50 16.34 8.25
N ALA A 57 -0.58 17.29 8.12
CA ALA A 57 0.19 17.81 9.24
C ALA A 57 -0.70 18.45 10.32
N ARG A 58 -0.25 18.38 11.58
CA ARG A 58 -0.93 19.02 12.70
C ARG A 58 -1.03 20.54 12.48
N GLY A 59 -2.15 21.12 12.90
CA GLY A 59 -2.40 22.56 12.77
C GLY A 59 -3.18 22.96 11.51
N TRP A 60 -3.55 22.00 10.66
CA TRP A 60 -4.42 22.22 9.50
C TRP A 60 -5.84 21.69 9.76
N ASN A 61 -6.86 22.38 9.24
CA ASN A 61 -8.22 21.87 9.23
C ASN A 61 -8.26 20.52 8.50
N GLY A 62 -8.80 19.49 9.14
CA GLY A 62 -8.83 18.14 8.59
C GLY A 62 -7.57 17.31 8.86
N THR A 63 -6.73 17.70 9.84
CA THR A 63 -5.60 16.87 10.32
C THR A 63 -6.06 15.44 10.57
N ARG A 64 -5.42 14.49 9.90
CA ARG A 64 -5.67 13.06 10.07
C ARG A 64 -4.39 12.25 9.81
N PRO A 65 -4.19 11.13 10.54
CA PRO A 65 -3.16 10.16 10.18
C PRO A 65 -3.44 9.56 8.80
N CYS A 66 -2.41 8.96 8.19
CA CYS A 66 -2.58 8.28 6.92
C CYS A 66 -3.48 7.04 7.07
N SER A 67 -4.17 6.70 5.98
CA SER A 67 -5.16 5.64 5.89
C SER A 67 -4.66 4.29 6.42
N PRO A 68 -3.43 3.82 6.08
CA PRO A 68 -2.88 2.58 6.64
C PRO A 68 -2.75 2.60 8.17
N VAL A 69 -2.34 3.72 8.74
CA VAL A 69 -2.15 3.86 10.20
C VAL A 69 -3.49 3.89 10.92
N THR A 70 -4.48 4.61 10.36
CA THR A 70 -5.85 4.59 10.88
C THR A 70 -6.42 3.18 10.83
N PHE A 71 -6.25 2.47 9.71
CA PHE A 71 -6.73 1.09 9.56
C PHE A 71 -6.09 0.13 10.56
N MET A 72 -4.77 0.28 10.82
CA MET A 72 -4.07 -0.48 11.86
C MET A 72 -4.64 -0.20 13.25
N ALA A 73 -4.84 1.07 13.59
CA ALA A 73 -5.37 1.50 14.89
C ALA A 73 -6.80 0.99 15.12
N ASP A 74 -7.68 1.15 14.13
CA ASP A 74 -9.09 0.73 14.21
C ASP A 74 -9.24 -0.80 14.34
N ASN A 75 -8.30 -1.55 13.76
CA ASN A 75 -8.34 -3.00 13.75
C ASN A 75 -7.46 -3.67 14.81
N LEU A 76 -6.68 -2.89 15.57
CA LEU A 76 -5.69 -3.34 16.55
C LEU A 76 -4.69 -4.36 15.96
N ILE A 77 -4.21 -4.08 14.74
CA ILE A 77 -3.24 -4.91 14.02
C ILE A 77 -1.95 -4.15 13.75
N ALA A 78 -0.85 -4.88 13.62
CA ALA A 78 0.46 -4.31 13.27
C ALA A 78 0.91 -4.65 11.84
N ASP A 79 0.30 -5.65 11.20
CA ASP A 79 0.70 -6.19 9.89
C ASP A 79 -0.45 -6.21 8.86
N PRO A 80 -0.99 -5.03 8.46
CA PRO A 80 -2.04 -4.97 7.45
C PRO A 80 -1.51 -5.37 6.06
N VAL A 81 -2.38 -5.93 5.23
CA VAL A 81 -2.13 -6.06 3.79
C VAL A 81 -2.70 -4.83 3.08
N LEU A 82 -1.86 -4.07 2.39
CA LEU A 82 -2.30 -2.93 1.58
C LEU A 82 -2.45 -3.38 0.12
N ILE A 83 -3.65 -3.19 -0.45
CA ILE A 83 -3.94 -3.48 -1.85
C ILE A 83 -4.12 -2.16 -2.58
N ALA A 84 -3.10 -1.74 -3.34
CA ALA A 84 -3.19 -0.57 -4.21
C ALA A 84 -3.78 -1.00 -5.57
N ASP A 85 -5.01 -0.58 -5.85
CA ASP A 85 -5.71 -0.90 -7.10
C ASP A 85 -5.61 0.24 -8.11
N GLU A 86 -5.63 -0.09 -9.39
CA GLU A 86 -5.48 0.85 -10.52
C GLU A 86 -4.23 1.77 -10.40
N ILE A 87 -3.09 1.21 -9.97
CA ILE A 87 -1.83 1.96 -9.82
C ILE A 87 -1.39 2.63 -11.12
N GLU A 88 -1.71 2.03 -12.27
CA GLU A 88 -1.39 2.52 -13.61
C GLU A 88 -2.15 3.80 -13.96
N LYS A 89 -3.25 4.09 -13.25
CA LYS A 89 -4.04 5.32 -13.41
C LYS A 89 -3.65 6.41 -12.42
N GLY A 90 -2.67 6.15 -11.56
CA GLY A 90 -2.14 7.13 -10.62
C GLY A 90 -1.40 8.27 -11.33
N SER A 91 -1.72 9.51 -10.98
CA SER A 91 -0.98 10.66 -11.50
C SER A 91 0.39 10.79 -10.84
N VAL A 92 1.42 11.01 -11.66
CA VAL A 92 2.78 11.36 -11.24
C VAL A 92 2.94 12.88 -11.12
N ALA A 93 1.93 13.67 -11.53
CA ALA A 93 2.02 15.12 -11.57
C ALA A 93 2.18 15.74 -10.17
N SER A 94 3.17 16.62 -10.05
CA SER A 94 3.75 17.09 -8.78
C SER A 94 3.02 18.26 -8.12
N ASN A 95 1.90 18.76 -8.66
CA ASN A 95 1.33 20.03 -8.18
C ASN A 95 0.67 19.95 -6.78
N ASN A 96 0.23 18.77 -6.33
CA ASN A 96 -0.39 18.57 -5.00
C ASN A 96 0.09 17.28 -4.29
N GLY A 97 1.24 16.73 -4.68
CA GLY A 97 1.72 15.42 -4.23
C GLY A 97 1.34 14.28 -5.18
N SER A 98 2.11 13.18 -5.15
CA SER A 98 1.87 12.00 -5.98
C SER A 98 1.61 10.77 -5.10
N VAL A 99 0.55 10.03 -5.44
CA VAL A 99 0.24 8.72 -4.84
C VAL A 99 1.40 7.76 -5.08
N VAL A 100 1.94 7.75 -6.31
CA VAL A 100 3.08 6.92 -6.71
C VAL A 100 4.34 7.30 -5.92
N GLY A 101 4.62 8.60 -5.77
CA GLY A 101 5.76 9.07 -4.96
C GLY A 101 5.64 8.69 -3.47
N THR A 102 4.41 8.73 -2.93
CA THR A 102 4.15 8.32 -1.55
C THR A 102 4.35 6.81 -1.38
N LEU A 103 3.83 6.00 -2.30
CA LEU A 103 4.04 4.55 -2.32
C LEU A 103 5.52 4.20 -2.43
N LEU A 104 6.30 4.90 -3.26
CA LEU A 104 7.74 4.69 -3.40
C LEU A 104 8.48 4.89 -2.06
N GLY A 105 8.08 5.88 -1.27
CA GLY A 105 8.63 6.09 0.07
C GLY A 105 8.26 4.99 1.08
N MET A 106 7.15 4.29 0.87
CA MET A 106 6.67 3.21 1.73
C MET A 106 7.33 1.86 1.42
N ILE A 107 7.56 1.55 0.14
CA ILE A 107 8.02 0.23 -0.32
C ILE A 107 9.51 -0.06 -0.06
N GLY A 108 10.31 0.93 0.35
CA GLY A 108 11.72 0.72 0.65
C GLY A 108 12.56 0.32 -0.59
N THR A 109 13.77 -0.21 -0.35
CA THR A 109 14.79 -0.45 -1.40
C THR A 109 14.38 -1.52 -2.43
N PRO A 110 14.79 -1.37 -3.71
CA PRO A 110 14.23 -2.14 -4.84
C PRO A 110 14.48 -3.65 -4.94
N ASP A 111 15.11 -4.28 -3.96
CA ASP A 111 15.76 -5.59 -4.16
C ASP A 111 14.79 -6.80 -4.20
N SER A 112 13.48 -6.62 -4.01
CA SER A 112 12.52 -7.73 -3.81
C SER A 112 11.30 -7.78 -4.76
N PHE A 113 11.34 -7.11 -5.92
CA PHE A 113 10.11 -6.79 -6.68
C PHE A 113 9.51 -7.85 -7.64
N LEU A 114 10.06 -9.06 -7.74
CA LEU A 114 9.59 -10.04 -8.74
C LEU A 114 9.13 -11.34 -8.10
N ILE A 115 7.80 -11.53 -8.05
CA ILE A 115 7.18 -12.86 -8.01
C ILE A 115 6.80 -13.23 -9.44
N PRO A 116 7.57 -14.10 -10.12
CA PRO A 116 7.11 -14.67 -11.37
C PRO A 116 5.94 -15.62 -11.08
N VAL A 117 4.79 -15.33 -11.70
CA VAL A 117 3.66 -16.28 -11.87
C VAL A 117 3.74 -16.95 -13.23
#